data_AF-A0A2E6A3N6-F1
#
_entry.id   AF-A0A2E6A3N6-F1
#
_cell.length_a   1.000
_cell.length_b   1.000
_cell.length_c   1.000
_cell.angle_alpha   90.00
_cell.angle_beta   90.00
_cell.angle_gamma   90.00
#
_symmetry.space_group_name_H-M   'P 1'
#
loop_
_entity.id
_entity.type
_entity.pdbx_description
1 polymer ?
#
loop_
_entity_poly.entity_id
_entity_poly.type
_entity_poly.pdbx_seq_one_letter_code
_entity_poly.pdbx_strand_id
1 'polypeptide(L)'
;MNIHDNARLTFRGRELLVKRIVEQGLRVEDAAQASGVSVRTAYKWLRRYRQEGITGLYDRSSRPRHCPHQTSAHRHQEIVRLRRLRRTYRQISRQL
;
A
#
# COMPACT_ATOMS: atom_id res chain seq x y z
N MET A 1 6.94 0.22 -9.23
CA MET A 1 6.25 -0.39 -8.08
C MET A 1 7.25 -0.44 -6.94
N ASN A 2 7.15 0.42 -5.93
CA ASN A 2 8.02 0.35 -4.76
C ASN A 2 7.48 -0.78 -3.85
N ILE A 3 7.98 -1.98 -4.07
CA ILE A 3 7.72 -3.11 -3.18
C ILE A 3 8.61 -2.92 -1.97
N HIS A 4 8.00 -2.93 -0.78
CA HIS A 4 8.73 -2.94 0.48
C HIS A 4 9.45 -4.29 0.63
N ASP A 5 10.68 -4.31 1.11
CA ASP A 5 11.49 -5.55 1.24
C ASP A 5 10.77 -6.64 2.02
N ASN A 6 10.05 -6.26 3.08
CA ASN A 6 9.23 -7.16 3.91
C ASN A 6 7.82 -7.46 3.35
N ALA A 7 7.51 -7.11 2.11
CA ALA A 7 6.19 -7.37 1.53
C ALA A 7 5.98 -8.87 1.31
N ARG A 8 5.03 -9.44 2.04
CA ARG A 8 4.71 -10.88 1.94
C ARG A 8 4.25 -11.30 0.53
N LEU A 9 3.61 -10.40 -0.20
CA LEU A 9 3.21 -10.63 -1.59
C LEU A 9 3.58 -9.45 -2.49
N THR A 10 4.43 -9.74 -3.47
CA THR A 10 4.66 -8.90 -4.66
C THR A 10 3.48 -9.01 -5.62
N PHE A 11 3.48 -8.22 -6.69
CA PHE A 11 2.49 -8.35 -7.77
C PHE A 11 2.37 -9.79 -8.29
N ARG A 12 3.50 -10.43 -8.61
CA ARG A 12 3.54 -11.82 -9.10
C ARG A 12 3.03 -12.80 -8.04
N GLY A 13 3.31 -12.56 -6.77
CA GLY A 13 2.76 -13.36 -5.67
C GLY A 13 1.23 -13.29 -5.59
N ARG A 14 0.66 -12.10 -5.80
CA ARG A 14 -0.81 -11.90 -5.83
C ARG A 14 -1.43 -12.55 -7.06
N GLU A 15 -0.77 -12.45 -8.20
CA GLU A 15 -1.20 -13.09 -9.45
C GLU A 15 -1.26 -14.62 -9.26
N LEU A 16 -0.18 -15.21 -8.73
CA LEU A 16 -0.11 -16.65 -8.45
C LEU A 16 -1.19 -17.10 -7.45
N LEU A 17 -1.39 -16.34 -6.38
CA LEU A 17 -2.43 -16.60 -5.38
C LEU A 17 -3.81 -16.68 -6.05
N VAL A 18 -4.13 -15.71 -6.92
CA VAL A 18 -5.42 -15.68 -7.60
C VAL A 18 -5.55 -16.78 -8.66
N LYS A 19 -4.50 -17.06 -9.44
CA LYS A 19 -4.50 -18.16 -10.42
C LYS A 19 -4.76 -19.51 -9.76
N ARG A 20 -4.14 -19.77 -8.61
CA ARG A 20 -4.40 -20.98 -7.81
C ARG A 20 -5.88 -21.13 -7.44
N ILE A 21 -6.53 -20.03 -7.08
CA ILE A 21 -7.94 -20.05 -6.69
C ILE A 21 -8.87 -20.17 -7.92
N VAL A 22 -8.63 -19.37 -8.96
CA VAL A 22 -9.56 -19.19 -10.09
C VAL A 22 -9.36 -20.25 -11.18
N GLU A 23 -8.11 -20.53 -11.54
CA GLU A 23 -7.78 -21.42 -12.65
C GLU A 23 -7.57 -22.86 -12.16
N GLN A 24 -6.95 -23.03 -10.99
CA GLN A 24 -6.60 -24.36 -10.45
C GLN A 24 -7.63 -24.88 -9.43
N GLY A 25 -8.64 -24.09 -9.07
CA GLY A 25 -9.73 -24.51 -8.19
C GLY A 25 -9.35 -24.73 -6.73
N LEU A 26 -8.20 -24.22 -6.26
CA LEU A 26 -7.83 -24.34 -4.85
C LEU A 26 -8.81 -23.56 -3.96
N ARG A 27 -9.09 -24.11 -2.78
CA ARG A 27 -9.81 -23.39 -1.73
C ARG A 27 -9.00 -22.15 -1.33
N VAL A 28 -9.72 -21.09 -0.95
CA VAL A 28 -9.09 -19.79 -0.62
C VAL A 28 -8.18 -19.93 0.61
N GLU A 29 -8.55 -20.79 1.55
CA GLU A 29 -7.79 -21.11 2.76
C GLU A 29 -6.45 -21.75 2.43
N ASP A 30 -6.45 -22.78 1.56
CA ASP A 30 -5.24 -23.50 1.15
C ASP A 30 -4.29 -22.58 0.37
N ALA A 31 -4.85 -21.78 -0.55
CA ALA A 31 -4.07 -20.82 -1.32
C ALA A 31 -3.47 -19.72 -0.42
N ALA A 32 -4.22 -19.23 0.57
CA ALA A 32 -3.75 -18.25 1.54
C ALA A 32 -2.61 -18.80 2.40
N GLN A 33 -2.76 -20.04 2.91
CA GLN A 33 -1.76 -20.73 3.69
C GLN A 33 -0.46 -20.94 2.89
N ALA A 34 -0.58 -21.44 1.65
CA ALA A 34 0.56 -21.62 0.74
C ALA A 34 1.25 -20.30 0.36
N SER A 35 0.55 -19.17 0.45
CA SER A 35 1.08 -17.83 0.21
C SER A 35 1.51 -17.09 1.48
N GLY A 36 1.41 -17.70 2.66
CA GLY A 36 1.82 -17.10 3.93
C GLY A 36 1.04 -15.84 4.31
N VAL A 37 -0.23 -15.75 3.91
CA VAL A 37 -1.11 -14.60 4.21
C VAL A 37 -2.40 -15.05 4.86
N SER A 38 -3.06 -14.13 5.57
CA SER A 38 -4.41 -14.41 6.10
C SER A 38 -5.41 -14.70 4.97
N VAL A 39 -6.41 -15.53 5.25
CA VAL A 39 -7.55 -15.80 4.34
C VAL A 39 -8.26 -14.50 3.94
N ARG A 40 -8.40 -13.55 4.87
CA ARG A 40 -8.96 -12.21 4.59
C ARG A 40 -8.14 -11.46 3.53
N THR A 41 -6.81 -11.55 3.57
CA THR A 41 -5.94 -10.95 2.56
C THR A 41 -6.12 -11.62 1.19
N ALA A 42 -6.29 -12.95 1.15
CA ALA A 42 -6.57 -13.66 -0.09
C ALA A 42 -7.92 -13.24 -0.70
N TYR A 43 -8.99 -13.19 0.10
CA TYR A 43 -10.29 -12.67 -0.35
C TYR A 43 -10.22 -11.23 -0.85
N LYS A 44 -9.42 -10.36 -0.20
CA LYS A 44 -9.20 -8.98 -0.68
C LYS A 44 -8.64 -8.98 -2.10
N TRP A 45 -7.61 -9.77 -2.38
CA TRP A 45 -6.99 -9.82 -3.71
C TRP A 45 -7.90 -10.49 -4.73
N LEU A 46 -8.57 -11.57 -4.36
CA LEU A 46 -9.56 -12.24 -5.20
C LEU A 46 -10.71 -11.30 -5.59
N ARG A 47 -11.25 -10.53 -4.64
CA ARG A 47 -12.29 -9.53 -4.91
C ARG A 47 -11.81 -8.48 -5.91
N ARG A 48 -10.61 -7.94 -5.71
CA ARG A 48 -10.05 -6.93 -6.64
C ARG A 48 -9.85 -7.51 -8.03
N TYR A 49 -9.33 -8.73 -8.14
CA TYR A 49 -9.17 -9.40 -9.42
C TYR A 49 -10.52 -9.62 -10.13
N ARG A 50 -11.55 -10.06 -9.40
CA ARG A 50 -12.90 -10.22 -9.99
C ARG A 50 -13.51 -8.91 -10.48
N GLN A 51 -13.15 -7.78 -9.87
CA GLN A 51 -13.69 -6.46 -10.23
C GLN A 51 -12.90 -5.76 -11.33
N GLU A 52 -11.58 -5.91 -11.35
CA GLU A 52 -10.65 -5.08 -12.15
C GLU A 52 -9.67 -5.93 -12.98
N GLY A 53 -9.83 -7.25 -12.97
CA GLY A 53 -8.90 -8.19 -13.58
C GLY A 53 -7.48 -8.06 -12.99
N ILE A 54 -6.48 -8.28 -13.85
CA ILE A 54 -5.07 -8.20 -13.45
C ILE A 54 -4.66 -6.81 -12.94
N THR A 55 -5.34 -5.75 -13.39
CA THR A 55 -5.05 -4.37 -12.96
C THR A 55 -5.40 -4.14 -11.48
N GLY A 56 -6.34 -4.91 -10.92
CA GLY A 56 -6.70 -4.84 -9.51
C GLY A 56 -5.61 -5.34 -8.55
N LEU A 57 -4.56 -5.99 -9.06
CA LEU A 57 -3.47 -6.56 -8.27
C LEU A 57 -2.32 -5.58 -8.01
N TYR A 58 -2.29 -4.44 -8.72
CA TYR A 58 -1.34 -3.37 -8.46
C TYR A 58 -1.56 -2.76 -7.06
N ASP A 59 -0.48 -2.21 -6.50
CA ASP A 59 -0.56 -1.49 -5.24
C ASP A 59 -1.46 -0.26 -5.40
N ARG A 60 -2.34 -0.08 -4.41
CA ARG A 60 -3.09 1.16 -4.27
C ARG A 60 -2.37 2.04 -3.28
N SER A 61 -2.46 3.34 -3.50
CA SER A 61 -1.99 4.32 -2.53
C SER A 61 -2.60 4.04 -1.15
N SER A 62 -1.75 3.91 -0.14
CA SER A 62 -2.20 3.88 1.27
C SER A 62 -2.57 5.27 1.78
N ARG A 63 -2.32 6.32 0.99
CA ARG A 63 -2.67 7.70 1.36
C ARG A 63 -4.20 7.83 1.41
N PRO A 64 -4.74 8.49 2.44
CA PRO A 64 -6.17 8.78 2.48
C PRO A 64 -6.57 9.65 1.29
N ARG A 65 -7.81 9.47 0.80
CA ARG A 65 -8.36 10.30 -0.28
C ARG A 65 -8.61 11.74 0.17
N HIS A 66 -8.89 11.94 1.44
CA HIS A 66 -9.13 13.25 2.03
C HIS A 66 -8.46 13.32 3.41
N CYS A 67 -7.77 14.42 3.69
CA CYS A 67 -7.13 14.70 4.96
C CYS A 67 -7.44 16.16 5.32
N PRO A 68 -8.47 16.44 6.14
CA PRO A 68 -8.91 17.81 6.40
C PRO A 68 -7.83 18.64 7.12
N HIS A 69 -6.97 17.99 7.92
CA HIS A 69 -5.85 18.61 8.62
C HIS A 69 -4.55 18.58 7.78
N GLN A 70 -4.64 18.40 6.46
CA GLN A 70 -3.47 18.40 5.60
C GLN A 70 -2.77 19.75 5.66
N THR A 71 -1.48 19.74 6.01
CA THR A 71 -0.62 20.92 5.99
C THR A 71 -0.67 21.59 4.61
N SER A 72 -0.92 22.91 4.60
CA SER A 72 -0.99 23.68 3.36
C SER A 72 0.34 23.58 2.58
N ALA A 73 0.26 23.67 1.25
CA ALA A 73 1.44 23.56 0.38
C ALA A 73 2.51 24.60 0.75
N HIS A 74 2.09 25.82 1.08
CA HIS A 74 2.97 26.89 1.55
C HIS A 74 3.70 26.50 2.85
N ARG A 75 2.98 26.04 3.87
CA ARG A 75 3.59 25.62 5.14
C ARG A 75 4.52 24.42 4.94
N HIS A 76 4.20 23.50 4.03
CA HIS A 76 5.07 22.38 3.68
C HIS A 76 6.39 22.86 3.03
N GLN A 77 6.33 23.80 2.09
CA GLN A 77 7.52 24.38 1.46
C GLN A 77 8.41 25.10 2.49
N GLU A 78 7.82 25.84 3.41
CA GLU A 78 8.56 26.53 4.47
C GLU A 78 9.25 25.54 5.43
N ILE A 79 8.56 24.46 5.83
CA ILE A 79 9.15 23.37 6.63
C ILE A 79 10.37 22.79 5.89
N VAL A 80 10.23 22.48 4.60
CA VAL A 80 11.33 21.91 3.80
C VAL A 80 12.51 22.89 3.71
N ARG A 81 12.25 24.17 3.49
CA ARG A 81 13.28 25.23 3.47
C ARG A 81 14.05 25.28 4.79
N LEU A 82 13.35 25.33 5.93
CA LEU A 82 13.98 25.38 7.25
C LEU A 82 14.76 24.10 7.57
N ARG A 83 14.27 22.93 7.14
CA ARG A 83 15.01 21.65 7.25
C ARG A 83 16.30 21.67 6.43
N ARG A 84 16.29 22.25 5.22
CA ARG A 84 17.50 22.42 4.40
C ARG A 84 18.52 23.35 5.07
N LEU A 85 18.06 24.34 5.82
CA LEU A 85 18.89 25.21 6.68
C LEU A 85 19.33 24.55 8.00
N ARG A 86 19.16 23.22 8.14
CA ARG A 86 19.52 22.43 9.32
C ARG A 86 18.84 22.88 10.62
N ARG A 87 17.69 23.55 10.55
CA ARG A 87 16.90 23.90 11.74
C ARG A 87 16.32 22.64 12.39
N THR A 88 16.37 22.60 13.72
CA THR A 88 15.77 21.53 14.53
C THR A 88 14.24 21.61 14.49
N TYR A 89 13.56 20.51 14.78
CA TYR A 89 12.09 20.48 14.84
C TYR A 89 11.52 21.56 15.79
N ARG A 90 12.13 21.74 16.97
CA ARG A 90 11.73 22.76 17.95
C ARG A 90 11.90 24.19 17.42
N GLN A 91 12.92 24.45 16.59
CA GLN A 91 13.11 25.77 15.98
C GLN A 91 12.08 26.02 14.89
N ILE A 92 11.79 25.02 14.05
CA ILE A 92 10.79 25.12 12.98
C ILE A 92 9.41 25.35 13.58
N SER A 93 9.03 24.60 14.63
CA SER A 93 7.71 24.75 15.25
C SER A 93 7.50 26.10 15.94
N ARG A 94 8.56 26.79 16.36
CA ARG A 94 8.46 28.15 16.93
C ARG A 94 8.30 29.23 15.87
N GLN A 95 8.64 28.94 14.62
CA GLN A 95 8.61 29.89 13.50
C GLN A 95 7.34 29.76 12.65
N LEU A 96 6.56 28.69 12.82
CA LEU A 96 5.34 28.37 12.07
C LEU A 96 4.07 28.57 12.92
#